data_AF-A0A3S4U010-F1
#
_entry.id   AF-A0A3S4U010-F1
#
_cell.length_a   1.000
_cell.length_b   1.000
_cell.length_c   1.000
_cell.angle_alpha   90.00
_cell.angle_beta   90.00
_cell.angle_gamma   90.00
#
_symmetry.space_group_name_H-M   'P 1'
#
loop_
_entity.id
_entity.type
_entity.pdbx_description
1 polymer ?
#
loop_
_entity_poly.entity_id
_entity_poly.type
_entity_poly.pdbx_seq_one_letter_code
_entity_poly.pdbx_strand_id
1 'polypeptide(L)'
;MNWQTELNNSLSWILTALFWVVICFTLTMLALKQTALGKKFWRITSPSITKKNRLKLIAILLLLFLMILLEVRFSVLNSFFYNGLYSSMQELNADKFWFFAKLNAILVLMQVLHTIIDYFLRQVFEIRWLESLNGILIKGWLKIKTITASNMNGSFPIISISVLNKMLGNLLPAPYRLFVE
;
A
#
# COMPACT_ATOMS: atom_id res chain seq x y z
N MET A 1 34.34 11.03 19.61
CA MET A 1 33.80 10.99 18.23
C MET A 1 33.37 12.39 17.84
N ASN A 2 33.73 12.88 16.65
CA ASN A 2 33.29 14.19 16.18
C ASN A 2 31.88 14.09 15.58
N TRP A 3 30.87 14.54 16.33
CA TRP A 3 29.45 14.50 15.93
C TRP A 3 29.17 15.21 14.60
N GLN A 4 29.93 16.25 14.28
CA GLN A 4 29.81 16.99 13.03
C GLN A 4 30.22 16.16 11.81
N THR A 5 31.24 15.33 11.95
CA THR A 5 31.68 14.40 10.90
C THR A 5 30.63 13.31 10.68
N GLU A 6 29.98 12.83 11.73
CA GLU A 6 28.96 11.78 11.61
C GLU A 6 27.64 12.24 11.01
N LEU A 7 27.27 13.50 11.20
CA LEU A 7 26.15 14.09 10.47
C LEU A 7 26.45 14.14 8.96
N ASN A 8 27.66 14.55 8.57
CA ASN A 8 28.01 14.63 7.15
C ASN A 8 28.11 13.24 6.49
N ASN A 9 28.72 12.27 7.20
CA ASN A 9 28.78 10.87 6.77
C ASN A 9 27.38 10.22 6.69
N SER A 10 26.39 10.72 7.45
CA SER A 10 25.02 10.21 7.38
C SER A 10 24.38 10.48 6.02
N LEU A 11 24.62 11.65 5.43
CA LEU A 11 24.04 12.01 4.12
C LEU A 11 24.55 11.10 3.00
N SER A 12 25.87 10.87 2.94
CA SER A 12 26.47 9.99 1.93
C SER A 12 26.05 8.53 2.12
N TRP A 13 25.90 8.10 3.39
CA TRP A 13 25.38 6.78 3.72
C TRP A 13 23.95 6.58 3.23
N ILE A 14 23.06 7.56 3.47
CA ILE A 14 21.66 7.51 3.03
C ILE A 14 21.57 7.39 1.51
N LEU A 15 22.36 8.15 0.75
CA LEU A 15 22.40 8.08 -0.71
C LEU A 15 22.82 6.70 -1.22
N THR A 16 23.88 6.15 -0.64
CA THR A 16 24.38 4.81 -1.00
C THR A 16 23.36 3.73 -0.64
N ALA A 17 22.74 3.82 0.54
CA ALA A 17 21.71 2.88 0.98
C ALA A 17 20.46 2.95 0.11
N LEU A 18 20.01 4.16 -0.28
CA LEU A 18 18.86 4.37 -1.16
C LEU A 18 19.07 3.67 -2.50
N PHE A 19 20.27 3.80 -3.08
CA PHE A 19 20.61 3.13 -4.33
C PHE A 19 20.44 1.61 -4.23
N TRP A 20 21.00 0.99 -3.19
CA TRP A 20 20.89 -0.46 -2.97
C TRP A 20 19.45 -0.91 -2.69
N VAL A 21 18.69 -0.15 -1.90
CA VAL A 21 17.28 -0.46 -1.60
C VAL A 21 16.44 -0.45 -2.88
N VAL A 22 16.62 0.54 -3.75
CA VAL A 22 15.89 0.61 -5.03
C VAL A 22 16.25 -0.58 -5.92
N ILE A 23 17.53 -0.95 -6.00
CA ILE A 23 17.97 -2.12 -6.78
C ILE A 23 17.34 -3.40 -6.25
N CYS A 24 17.47 -3.67 -4.95
CA CYS A 24 16.89 -4.86 -4.35
C CYS A 24 15.37 -4.90 -4.53
N PHE A 25 14.68 -3.79 -4.29
CA PHE A 25 13.24 -3.68 -4.46
C PHE A 25 12.80 -3.98 -5.90
N THR A 26 13.49 -3.41 -6.89
CA THR A 26 13.18 -3.66 -8.31
C THR A 26 13.42 -5.11 -8.70
N LEU A 27 14.52 -5.71 -8.24
CA LEU A 27 14.85 -7.11 -8.49
C LEU A 27 13.80 -8.05 -7.88
N THR A 28 13.41 -7.82 -6.62
CA THR A 28 12.35 -8.58 -5.95
C THR A 28 11.02 -8.43 -6.67
N MET A 29 10.68 -7.23 -7.14
CA MET A 29 9.45 -7.00 -7.89
C MET A 29 9.42 -7.74 -9.23
N LEU A 30 10.57 -7.83 -9.93
CA LEU A 30 10.70 -8.60 -11.16
C LEU A 30 10.58 -10.11 -10.90
N ALA A 31 11.18 -10.62 -9.82
CA ALA A 31 11.04 -12.01 -9.42
C ALA A 31 9.58 -12.36 -9.09
N LEU A 32 8.90 -11.51 -8.32
CA LEU A 32 7.48 -11.68 -7.96
C LEU A 32 6.58 -11.72 -9.19
N LYS A 33 6.83 -10.87 -10.20
CA LYS A 33 6.06 -10.84 -11.46
C LYS A 33 6.07 -12.15 -12.23
N GLN A 34 7.10 -12.99 -12.06
CA GLN A 34 7.19 -14.28 -12.75
C GLN A 34 6.23 -15.32 -12.15
N THR A 35 5.87 -15.17 -10.88
CA THR A 35 4.96 -16.08 -10.17
C THR A 35 3.51 -15.95 -10.64
N ALA A 36 2.72 -17.02 -10.50
CA ALA A 36 1.30 -17.02 -10.89
C ALA A 36 0.46 -15.99 -10.13
N LEU A 37 0.77 -15.77 -8.84
CA LEU A 37 0.13 -14.74 -8.02
C LEU A 37 0.55 -13.34 -8.46
N GLY A 38 1.85 -13.13 -8.74
CA GLY A 38 2.36 -11.85 -9.22
C GLY A 38 1.76 -11.44 -10.57
N LYS A 39 1.57 -12.37 -11.50
CA LYS A 39 0.90 -12.09 -12.78
C LYS A 39 -0.57 -11.66 -12.58
N LYS A 40 -1.30 -12.34 -11.70
CA LYS A 40 -2.70 -11.99 -11.37
C LYS A 40 -2.78 -10.63 -10.69
N PHE A 41 -1.92 -10.38 -9.70
CA PHE A 41 -1.84 -9.11 -8.99
C PHE A 41 -1.46 -7.96 -9.93
N TRP A 42 -0.46 -8.18 -10.79
CA TRP A 42 -0.02 -7.17 -11.75
C TRP A 42 -1.13 -6.79 -12.72
N ARG A 43 -1.98 -7.74 -13.13
CA ARG A 43 -3.12 -7.45 -14.01
C ARG A 43 -4.16 -6.54 -13.36
N ILE A 44 -4.37 -6.66 -12.05
CA ILE A 44 -5.31 -5.83 -11.27
C ILE A 44 -4.71 -4.45 -10.99
N THR A 45 -3.41 -4.41 -10.67
CA THR A 45 -2.73 -3.20 -10.22
C THR A 45 -2.23 -2.32 -11.36
N SER A 46 -1.84 -2.90 -12.50
CA SER A 46 -1.31 -2.17 -13.66
C SER A 46 -2.24 -1.04 -14.16
N PRO A 47 -3.57 -1.21 -14.24
CA PRO A 47 -4.49 -0.13 -14.61
C PRO A 47 -4.50 1.07 -13.65
N SER A 48 -4.08 0.90 -12.38
CA SER A 48 -3.99 1.99 -11.40
C SER A 48 -2.85 2.97 -11.72
N ILE A 49 -1.83 2.49 -12.42
CA ILE A 49 -0.64 3.28 -12.76
C ILE A 49 -0.85 3.95 -14.13
N THR A 50 -1.63 5.03 -14.15
CA THR A 50 -1.82 5.85 -15.36
C THR A 50 -0.53 6.60 -15.72
N LYS A 51 -0.21 6.76 -17.02
CA LYS A 51 1.01 7.46 -17.50
C LYS A 51 1.22 8.84 -16.85
N LYS A 52 0.14 9.59 -16.63
CA LYS A 52 0.16 10.94 -16.00
C LYS A 52 0.49 10.93 -14.51
N ASN A 53 0.14 9.86 -13.77
CA ASN A 53 0.35 9.78 -12.32
C ASN A 53 1.59 8.96 -11.92
N ARG A 54 2.21 8.27 -12.89
CA ARG A 54 3.37 7.40 -12.66
C ARG A 54 4.53 8.14 -11.98
N LEU A 55 4.87 9.34 -12.45
CA LEU A 55 5.98 10.11 -11.89
C LEU A 55 5.70 10.51 -10.44
N LYS A 56 4.46 10.94 -10.15
CA LYS A 56 4.04 11.28 -8.78
C LYS A 56 4.11 10.07 -7.84
N LEU A 57 3.68 8.89 -8.31
CA LEU A 57 3.78 7.65 -7.53
C LEU A 57 5.22 7.26 -7.25
N ILE A 58 6.11 7.35 -8.25
CA ILE A 58 7.54 7.05 -8.07
C ILE A 58 8.17 8.05 -7.08
N ALA A 59 7.84 9.34 -7.18
CA ALA A 59 8.34 10.36 -6.27
C ALA A 59 7.90 10.10 -4.81
N ILE A 60 6.63 9.76 -4.58
CA ILE A 60 6.12 9.42 -3.24
C ILE A 60 6.79 8.13 -2.73
N LEU A 61 6.96 7.11 -3.57
CA LEU A 61 7.62 5.87 -3.17
C LEU A 61 9.09 6.10 -2.79
N LEU A 62 9.81 6.90 -3.57
CA LEU A 62 11.20 7.26 -3.27
C LEU A 62 11.28 8.06 -1.97
N LEU A 63 10.35 8.99 -1.75
CA LEU A 63 10.24 9.73 -0.50
C LEU A 63 9.99 8.80 0.69
N LEU A 64 9.12 7.80 0.56
CA LEU A 64 8.87 6.80 1.62
C LEU A 64 10.12 5.96 1.92
N PHE A 65 10.88 5.53 0.89
CA PHE A 65 12.15 4.85 1.12
C PHE A 65 13.16 5.74 1.84
N LEU A 66 13.20 7.03 1.49
CA LEU A 66 14.05 8.00 2.19
C LEU A 66 13.64 8.13 3.67
N MET A 67 12.33 8.20 3.97
CA MET A 67 11.85 8.27 5.35
C MET A 67 12.26 7.04 6.16
N ILE A 68 12.10 5.84 5.60
CA ILE A 68 12.53 4.58 6.25
C ILE A 68 14.04 4.56 6.51
N LEU A 69 14.86 5.02 5.56
CA LEU A 69 16.32 5.08 5.75
C LEU A 69 16.73 6.10 6.81
N LEU A 70 16.02 7.21 6.90
CA LEU A 70 16.21 8.20 7.97
C LEU A 70 15.88 7.58 9.34
N GLU A 71 14.79 6.84 9.46
CA GLU A 71 14.41 6.14 10.70
C GLU A 71 15.51 5.18 11.16
N VAL A 72 16.02 4.34 10.24
CA VAL A 72 17.14 3.44 10.53
C VAL A 72 18.36 4.22 10.99
N ARG A 73 18.66 5.35 10.35
CA ARG A 73 19.81 6.18 10.73
C ARG A 73 19.64 6.81 12.12
N PHE A 74 18.44 7.28 12.47
CA PHE A 74 18.13 7.76 13.82
C PHE A 74 18.35 6.66 14.87
N SER A 75 17.97 5.42 14.59
CA SER A 75 18.22 4.28 15.50
C SER A 75 19.71 4.03 15.74
N VAL A 76 20.53 4.13 14.69
CA VAL A 76 22.00 4.03 14.80
C VAL A 76 22.58 5.19 15.63
N LEU A 77 22.15 6.43 15.39
CA LEU A 77 22.56 7.58 16.18
C LEU A 77 22.20 7.42 17.67
N ASN A 78 21.02 6.87 17.95
CA ASN A 78 20.58 6.60 19.31
C ASN A 78 21.48 5.58 20.01
N SER A 79 21.96 4.57 19.28
CA SER A 79 22.90 3.56 19.80
C SER A 79 24.26 4.18 20.17
N PHE A 80 24.78 5.10 19.35
CA PHE A 80 26.01 5.85 19.66
C PHE A 80 25.83 6.79 20.85
N PHE A 81 24.66 7.42 20.95
CA PHE A 81 24.32 8.25 22.11
C PHE A 81 24.36 7.43 23.41
N TYR A 82 23.69 6.27 23.47
CA TYR A 82 23.66 5.46 24.69
C TYR A 82 25.07 5.05 25.12
N ASN A 83 25.91 4.63 24.17
CA ASN A 83 27.30 4.30 24.45
C ASN A 83 28.05 5.50 25.08
N GLY A 84 27.95 6.68 24.48
CA GLY A 84 28.57 7.90 25.00
C GLY A 84 28.06 8.31 26.38
N LEU A 85 26.76 8.16 26.63
CA LEU A 85 26.16 8.44 27.93
C LEU A 85 26.69 7.50 29.01
N TYR A 86 26.71 6.18 28.74
CA TYR A 86 27.25 5.19 29.68
C TYR A 86 28.73 5.44 29.98
N SER A 87 29.55 5.73 28.97
CA SER A 87 30.95 6.08 29.18
C SER A 87 31.12 7.34 30.05
N SER A 88 30.27 8.36 29.87
CA SER A 88 30.34 9.57 30.71
C SER A 88 30.03 9.31 32.19
N MET A 89 29.10 8.39 32.47
CA MET A 89 28.76 7.98 33.83
C MET A 89 29.88 7.14 34.46
N GLN A 90 30.49 6.23 33.70
CA GLN A 90 31.63 5.42 34.16
C GLN A 90 32.86 6.27 34.49
N GLU A 91 33.11 7.30 33.69
CA GLU A 91 34.21 8.25 33.90
C GLU A 91 33.90 9.32 34.97
N LEU A 92 32.69 9.31 35.55
CA LEU A 92 32.20 10.32 36.52
C LEU A 92 32.38 11.77 36.01
N ASN A 93 32.26 11.97 34.69
CA ASN A 93 32.46 13.27 34.06
C ASN A 93 31.12 13.99 33.83
N ALA A 94 30.80 14.93 34.72
CA ALA A 94 29.54 15.67 34.69
C ALA A 94 29.35 16.51 33.41
N ASP A 95 30.42 17.10 32.87
CA ASP A 95 30.34 17.93 31.67
C ASP A 95 29.97 17.10 30.44
N LYS A 96 30.61 15.93 30.29
CA LYS A 96 30.27 14.98 29.21
C LYS A 96 28.84 14.46 29.35
N PHE A 97 28.40 14.17 30.58
CA PHE A 97 27.04 13.71 30.84
C PHE A 97 25.99 14.74 30.38
N TRP A 98 26.14 16.01 30.78
CA TRP A 98 25.21 17.07 30.38
C TRP A 98 25.23 17.35 28.87
N PHE A 99 26.39 17.19 28.21
CA PHE A 99 26.47 17.27 26.76
C PHE A 99 25.61 16.19 26.08
N PHE A 100 25.74 14.92 26.49
CA PHE A 100 24.94 13.82 25.94
C PHE A 100 23.46 13.95 26.30
N ALA A 101 23.12 14.42 27.51
CA ALA A 101 21.73 14.66 27.91
C ALA A 101 21.02 15.69 27.02
N LYS A 102 21.69 16.82 26.70
CA LYS A 102 21.16 17.83 25.77
C LYS A 102 21.04 17.29 24.34
N LEU A 103 22.03 16.54 23.88
CA LEU A 103 22.01 15.92 22.56
C LEU A 103 20.81 14.97 22.41
N ASN A 104 20.52 14.18 23.45
CA ASN A 104 19.35 13.31 23.47
C ASN A 104 18.03 14.08 23.37
N ALA A 105 17.88 15.17 24.13
CA ALA A 105 16.65 15.96 24.08
C ALA A 105 16.36 16.47 22.65
N ILE A 106 17.41 16.91 21.93
CA ILE A 106 17.31 17.35 20.54
C ILE A 106 17.01 16.16 19.60
N LEU A 107 17.68 15.04 19.80
CA LEU A 107 17.52 13.85 18.96
C LEU A 107 16.08 13.29 19.07
N VAL A 108 15.56 13.17 20.29
CA VAL A 108 14.19 12.71 20.54
C VAL A 108 13.15 13.65 19.91
N LEU A 109 13.35 14.97 20.03
CA LEU A 109 12.45 15.94 19.41
C LEU A 109 12.42 15.78 17.89
N MET A 110 13.59 15.64 17.26
CA MET A 110 13.69 15.41 15.82
C MET A 110 13.06 14.07 15.41
N GLN A 111 13.27 13.02 16.21
CA GLN A 111 12.72 11.69 15.97
C GLN A 111 11.18 11.70 16.03
N VAL A 112 10.59 12.37 17.02
CA VAL A 112 9.13 12.50 17.14
C VAL A 112 8.54 13.21 15.92
N LEU A 113 9.15 14.33 15.50
CA LEU A 113 8.74 15.04 14.29
C LEU A 113 8.82 14.15 13.05
N HIS A 114 9.92 13.41 12.91
CA HIS A 114 10.12 12.48 11.81
C HIS A 114 9.04 11.39 11.79
N THR A 115 8.71 10.78 12.94
CA THR A 115 7.67 9.76 13.05
C THR A 115 6.30 10.29 12.66
N ILE A 116 5.94 11.51 13.05
CA ILE A 116 4.67 12.15 12.65
C ILE A 116 4.61 12.33 11.14
N ILE A 117 5.71 12.80 10.54
CA ILE A 117 5.80 13.02 9.09
C ILE A 117 5.72 11.68 8.33
N ASP A 118 6.44 10.64 8.77
CA ASP A 118 6.38 9.31 8.14
C ASP A 118 4.95 8.76 8.18
N TYR A 119 4.31 8.82 9.35
CA TYR A 119 2.93 8.36 9.53
C TYR A 119 1.98 9.06 8.55
N PHE A 120 2.05 10.39 8.46
CA PHE A 120 1.21 11.16 7.56
C PHE A 120 1.44 10.79 6.09
N LEU A 121 2.70 10.71 5.66
CA LEU A 121 3.05 10.38 4.28
C LEU A 121 2.59 8.97 3.90
N ARG A 122 2.76 8.00 4.81
CA ARG A 122 2.32 6.62 4.62
C ARG A 122 0.81 6.52 4.46
N GLN A 123 0.05 7.22 5.32
CA GLN A 123 -1.41 7.26 5.21
C GLN A 123 -1.89 7.90 3.90
N VAL A 124 -1.32 9.04 3.51
CA VAL A 124 -1.70 9.72 2.27
C VAL A 124 -1.44 8.82 1.06
N PHE A 125 -0.33 8.08 1.06
CA PHE A 125 -0.02 7.11 0.02
C PHE A 125 -1.04 5.95 0.01
N GLU A 126 -1.29 5.35 1.17
CA GLU A 126 -2.21 4.22 1.31
C GLU A 126 -3.63 4.57 0.85
N ILE A 127 -4.18 5.70 1.30
CA ILE A 127 -5.52 6.17 0.93
C ILE A 127 -5.62 6.37 -0.59
N ARG A 128 -4.68 7.12 -1.19
CA ARG A 128 -4.68 7.37 -2.64
C ARG A 128 -4.53 6.08 -3.44
N TRP A 129 -3.77 5.13 -2.92
CA TRP A 129 -3.58 3.84 -3.57
C TRP A 129 -4.85 2.99 -3.51
N LEU A 130 -5.49 2.90 -2.34
CA LEU A 130 -6.75 2.18 -2.15
C LEU A 130 -7.89 2.80 -2.96
N GLU A 131 -7.98 4.13 -3.01
CA GLU A 131 -8.95 4.86 -3.84
C GLU A 131 -8.80 4.48 -5.32
N SER A 132 -7.58 4.49 -5.84
CA SER A 132 -7.30 4.11 -7.23
C SER A 132 -7.68 2.65 -7.50
N LEU A 133 -7.31 1.72 -6.62
CA LEU A 133 -7.64 0.31 -6.75
C LEU A 133 -9.15 0.08 -6.73
N ASN A 134 -9.85 0.71 -5.79
CA ASN A 134 -11.29 0.58 -5.64
C ASN A 134 -12.02 1.11 -6.89
N GLY A 135 -11.59 2.25 -7.44
CA GLY A 135 -12.14 2.79 -8.67
C GLY A 135 -12.05 1.84 -9.86
N ILE A 136 -10.97 1.05 -9.96
CA ILE A 136 -10.79 0.06 -11.04
C ILE A 136 -11.65 -1.19 -10.78
N LEU A 137 -11.68 -1.67 -9.54
CA LEU A 137 -12.49 -2.83 -9.14
C LEU A 137 -13.99 -2.58 -9.37
N ILE A 138 -14.50 -1.43 -8.94
CA ILE A 138 -15.91 -1.05 -9.13
C ILE A 138 -16.25 -0.92 -10.61
N LYS A 139 -15.41 -0.25 -11.41
CA LYS A 139 -15.61 -0.13 -12.86
C LYS A 139 -15.64 -1.51 -13.55
N GLY A 140 -14.73 -2.40 -13.16
CA GLY A 140 -14.71 -3.78 -13.66
C GLY A 140 -15.97 -4.55 -13.30
N TRP A 141 -16.40 -4.44 -12.05
CA TRP A 141 -17.61 -5.11 -11.55
C TRP A 141 -18.89 -4.60 -12.23
N LEU A 142 -19.06 -3.28 -12.36
CA LEU A 142 -20.21 -2.68 -13.03
C LEU A 142 -20.31 -3.13 -14.49
N LYS A 143 -19.18 -3.18 -15.21
CA LYS A 143 -19.15 -3.64 -16.61
C LYS A 143 -19.69 -5.07 -16.75
N ILE A 144 -19.28 -5.97 -15.87
CA ILE A 144 -19.74 -7.36 -15.87
C ILE A 144 -21.25 -7.41 -15.60
N LYS A 145 -21.74 -6.68 -14.58
CA LYS A 145 -23.16 -6.65 -14.23
C LYS A 145 -24.03 -6.14 -15.38
N THR A 146 -23.63 -5.07 -16.06
CA THR A 146 -24.38 -4.51 -17.19
C THR A 146 -24.43 -5.47 -18.38
N ILE A 147 -23.33 -6.15 -18.70
CA ILE A 147 -23.29 -7.15 -19.78
C ILE A 147 -24.24 -8.31 -19.46
N THR A 148 -24.21 -8.85 -18.24
CA THR A 148 -25.09 -9.95 -17.84
C THR A 148 -26.57 -9.52 -17.85
N ALA A 149 -26.88 -8.33 -17.36
CA ALA A 149 -28.26 -7.81 -17.39
C ALA A 149 -28.78 -7.61 -18.82
N SER A 150 -27.95 -7.07 -19.72
CA SER A 150 -28.29 -6.93 -21.14
C SER A 150 -28.52 -8.28 -21.82
N ASN A 151 -27.72 -9.30 -21.47
CA ASN A 151 -27.82 -10.63 -22.07
C ASN A 151 -29.08 -11.38 -21.59
N MET A 152 -29.48 -11.19 -20.32
CA MET A 152 -30.76 -11.70 -19.83
C MET A 152 -31.95 -11.04 -20.54
N ASN A 153 -31.85 -9.76 -20.92
CA ASN A 153 -32.95 -9.04 -21.59
C ASN A 153 -33.15 -9.44 -23.08
N GLY A 154 -32.15 -10.07 -23.71
CA GLY A 154 -32.20 -10.53 -25.10
C GLY A 154 -32.50 -12.01 -25.30
N SER A 155 -32.57 -12.80 -24.22
CA SER A 155 -32.67 -14.27 -24.29
C SER A 155 -33.84 -14.86 -23.49
N PHE A 156 -34.80 -14.05 -23.04
CA PHE A 156 -36.11 -14.59 -22.70
C PHE A 156 -36.89 -14.74 -24.00
N PRO A 157 -37.20 -15.97 -24.49
CA PRO A 157 -38.41 -16.09 -25.28
C PRO A 157 -39.51 -15.53 -24.38
N ILE A 158 -40.21 -14.50 -24.86
CA ILE A 158 -41.51 -14.12 -24.30
C ILE A 158 -42.39 -15.35 -24.53
N ILE A 159 -42.29 -16.34 -23.67
CA ILE A 159 -43.28 -17.39 -23.56
C ILE A 159 -44.47 -16.63 -23.02
N SER A 160 -45.34 -16.19 -23.93
CA SER A 160 -46.61 -15.57 -23.58
C SER A 160 -47.24 -16.39 -22.47
N ILE A 161 -47.84 -15.74 -21.48
CA ILE A 161 -48.55 -16.38 -20.38
C ILE A 161 -49.54 -17.44 -20.91
N SER A 162 -50.04 -17.27 -22.16
CA SER A 162 -50.85 -18.26 -22.86
C SER A 162 -50.15 -19.60 -23.15
N VAL A 163 -48.86 -19.58 -23.50
CA VAL A 163 -48.06 -20.80 -23.76
C VAL A 163 -47.67 -21.48 -22.44
N LEU A 164 -47.44 -20.70 -21.38
CA LEU A 164 -47.18 -21.24 -20.04
C LEU A 164 -48.43 -21.93 -19.47
N ASN A 165 -49.62 -21.33 -19.63
CA ASN A 165 -50.90 -21.95 -19.24
C ASN A 165 -51.22 -23.21 -20.07
N LYS A 166 -50.89 -23.22 -21.36
CA LYS A 166 -51.09 -24.38 -22.23
C LYS A 166 -50.18 -25.56 -21.87
N MET A 167 -48.95 -25.29 -21.43
CA MET A 167 -48.03 -26.30 -20.92
C MET A 167 -48.47 -26.84 -19.55
N LEU A 168 -48.89 -25.96 -18.63
CA LEU A 168 -49.41 -26.33 -17.31
C LEU A 168 -50.69 -27.17 -17.40
N GLY A 169 -51.63 -26.82 -18.27
CA GLY A 169 -52.86 -27.60 -18.48
C GLY A 169 -52.64 -29.02 -18.99
N ASN A 170 -51.54 -29.27 -19.70
CA ASN A 170 -51.20 -30.60 -20.24
C ASN A 170 -50.35 -31.46 -19.27
N LEU A 171 -49.76 -30.88 -18.24
CA LEU A 171 -48.95 -31.58 -17.22
C LEU A 171 -49.73 -31.95 -15.96
N LEU A 172 -51.00 -31.56 -15.88
CA LEU A 172 -51.85 -31.75 -14.70
C LEU A 172 -52.84 -32.93 -14.89
N PRO A 173 -52.71 -34.05 -14.15
CA PRO A 173 -53.70 -35.13 -14.09
C PRO A 173 -55.15 -34.68 -13.88
N ALA A 174 -56.08 -35.49 -14.40
CA ALA A 174 -57.50 -35.19 -14.62
C ALA A 174 -58.30 -34.56 -13.46
N PRO A 175 -58.07 -34.82 -12.14
CA PRO A 175 -58.89 -34.18 -11.10
C PRO A 175 -58.65 -32.66 -10.95
N TYR A 176 -57.64 -32.14 -11.63
CA TYR A 176 -57.15 -30.75 -11.65
C TYR A 176 -57.93 -29.67 -12.36
N ARG A 177 -58.55 -30.09 -13.48
CA ARG A 177 -58.83 -29.21 -14.62
C ARG A 177 -60.03 -28.28 -14.42
N LEU A 178 -60.79 -28.47 -13.35
CA LEU A 178 -62.05 -27.76 -13.10
C LEU A 178 -61.89 -26.40 -12.40
N PHE A 179 -60.67 -25.98 -12.04
CA PHE A 179 -60.42 -24.72 -11.31
C PHE A 179 -59.76 -23.61 -12.14
N VAL A 180 -59.62 -23.77 -13.47
CA VAL A 180 -58.88 -22.84 -14.35
C VAL A 180 -59.70 -22.35 -15.55
N GLU A 181 -61.02 -22.50 -15.53
CA GLU A 181 -61.93 -21.72 -16.40
C GLU A 181 -62.51 -20.51 -15.65
#